data_AF-A0A5D2CQS2-F1
#
_entry.id   AF-A0A5D2CQS2-F1
#
_cell.length_a   1.000
_cell.length_b   1.000
_cell.length_c   1.000
_cell.angle_alpha   90.00
_cell.angle_beta   90.00
_cell.angle_gamma   90.00
#
_symmetry.space_group_name_H-M   'P 1'
#
loop_
_entity.id
_entity.type
_entity.pdbx_description
1 polymer ?
#
loop_
_entity_poly.entity_id
_entity_poly.type
_entity_poly.pdbx_seq_one_letter_code
_entity_poly.pdbx_strand_id
1 'polypeptide(L)'
;MEEEKGTTGSINLSLNGREEKINLSGQVHHLPCCIKFNGPCNVSQYFKPKLKGMEIDGLAVEEAHFRGRKLQGTTISLPNGYAGFVLVKNNSGKRKAYDVSEGNSNDWEMKAKFDKLTYWNHDTPPSKDDPFLRSFHWFTVAEALHKQVKAEDLATIDAALA
;
A
#
# COMPACT_ATOMS: atom_id res chain seq x y z
N MET A 1 -35.65 5.93 -13.26
CA MET A 1 -34.44 5.30 -12.70
C MET A 1 -33.35 6.35 -12.83
N GLU A 2 -33.12 7.12 -11.77
CA GLU A 2 -32.14 8.20 -11.79
C GLU A 2 -30.74 7.58 -11.74
N GLU A 3 -29.90 7.88 -12.73
CA GLU A 3 -28.48 7.55 -12.68
C GLU A 3 -27.85 8.33 -11.53
N GLU A 4 -27.43 7.62 -10.49
CA GLU A 4 -26.62 8.18 -9.42
C GLU A 4 -25.29 8.65 -10.03
N LYS A 5 -25.17 9.95 -10.29
CA LYS A 5 -23.95 10.55 -10.84
C LYS A 5 -22.82 10.31 -9.84
N GLY A 6 -21.86 9.47 -10.22
CA GLY A 6 -20.67 9.19 -9.41
C GLY A 6 -19.89 10.47 -9.08
N THR A 7 -19.27 10.50 -7.90
CA THR A 7 -18.44 11.63 -7.48
C THR A 7 -17.07 11.58 -8.16
N THR A 8 -16.68 12.66 -8.83
CA THR A 8 -15.35 12.80 -9.45
C THR A 8 -14.34 13.35 -8.44
N GLY A 9 -13.10 12.87 -8.47
CA GLY A 9 -11.99 13.35 -7.63
C GLY A 9 -10.66 13.31 -8.40
N SER A 10 -9.65 14.01 -7.90
CA SER A 10 -8.32 14.05 -8.49
C SER A 10 -7.26 13.52 -7.51
N ILE A 11 -6.24 12.84 -8.03
CA ILE A 11 -5.08 12.41 -7.24
C ILE A 11 -3.85 13.02 -7.87
N ASN A 12 -3.21 13.94 -7.15
CA ASN A 12 -1.95 14.52 -7.56
C ASN A 12 -0.77 13.70 -7.02
N LEU A 13 -0.16 12.92 -7.92
CA LEU A 13 1.09 12.20 -7.65
C LEU A 13 2.34 13.02 -8.01
N SER A 14 2.16 14.20 -8.62
CA SER A 14 3.24 15.14 -8.93
C SER A 14 3.52 16.01 -7.71
N LEU A 15 4.80 16.20 -7.40
CA LEU A 15 5.22 17.12 -6.36
C LEU A 15 5.36 18.50 -6.99
N ASN A 16 4.41 19.39 -6.73
CA ASN A 16 4.55 20.79 -7.08
C ASN A 16 5.67 21.39 -6.21
N GLY A 17 6.86 21.56 -6.80
CA GLY A 17 7.95 22.44 -6.36
C GLY A 17 8.31 22.52 -4.87
N ARG A 18 9.55 22.08 -4.55
CA ARG A 18 10.38 22.39 -3.35
C ARG A 18 10.37 21.40 -2.17
N GLU A 19 9.50 20.40 -2.12
CA GLU A 19 9.59 19.33 -1.10
C GLU A 19 10.25 18.07 -1.66
N GLU A 20 11.29 17.56 -0.99
CA GLU A 20 11.93 16.29 -1.33
C GLU A 20 10.93 15.13 -1.17
N LYS A 21 10.99 14.16 -2.09
CA LYS A 21 10.18 12.94 -2.03
C LYS A 21 10.46 12.20 -0.73
N ILE A 22 9.52 12.22 0.22
CA ILE A 22 9.62 11.39 1.42
C ILE A 22 9.53 9.92 0.97
N ASN A 23 10.66 9.22 1.09
CA ASN A 23 10.76 7.79 0.84
C ASN A 23 10.65 7.04 2.16
N LEU A 24 9.57 6.26 2.31
CA LEU A 24 9.29 5.43 3.48
C LEU A 24 9.61 3.95 3.25
N SER A 25 10.39 3.61 2.22
CA SER A 25 10.85 2.24 1.99
C SER A 25 11.50 1.67 3.25
N GLY A 26 10.98 0.53 3.74
CA GLY A 26 11.44 -0.13 4.96
C GLY A 26 11.02 0.56 6.27
N GLN A 27 10.20 1.60 6.21
CA GLN A 27 9.72 2.36 7.38
C GLN A 27 8.20 2.25 7.57
N VAL A 28 7.50 1.55 6.67
CA VAL A 28 6.07 1.26 6.81
C VAL A 28 5.91 -0.08 7.54
N HIS A 29 5.02 -0.13 8.53
CA HIS A 29 4.79 -1.32 9.33
C HIS A 29 3.29 -1.66 9.40
N HIS A 30 2.93 -2.88 9.02
CA HIS A 30 1.59 -3.43 9.20
C HIS A 30 1.55 -4.27 10.48
N LEU A 31 0.96 -3.71 11.54
CA LEU A 31 0.90 -4.35 12.87
C LEU A 31 -0.33 -5.26 13.01
N PRO A 32 -0.25 -6.36 13.79
CA PRO A 32 -1.37 -7.28 14.03
C PRO A 32 -2.31 -6.74 15.13
N CYS A 33 -2.59 -5.44 15.12
CA CYS A 33 -3.46 -4.79 16.09
C CYS A 33 -4.01 -3.46 15.57
N CYS A 34 -5.16 -3.05 16.10
CA CYS A 34 -5.73 -1.73 15.85
C CYS A 34 -5.25 -0.72 16.90
N ILE A 35 -4.71 0.41 16.43
CA ILE A 35 -4.34 1.55 17.27
C ILE A 35 -5.39 2.65 17.06
N LYS A 36 -6.14 3.00 18.11
CA LYS A 36 -7.21 4.01 18.03
C LYS A 36 -6.70 5.43 17.79
N PHE A 37 -5.47 5.72 18.20
CA PHE A 37 -4.85 7.02 18.00
C PHE A 37 -4.34 7.15 16.57
N ASN A 38 -4.77 8.20 15.87
CA ASN A 38 -4.30 8.56 14.53
C ASN A 38 -3.60 9.93 14.58
N GLY A 39 -2.28 9.93 14.52
CA GLY A 39 -1.47 11.14 14.61
C GLY A 39 0.03 10.84 14.70
N PRO A 40 0.88 11.87 14.84
CA PRO A 40 2.33 11.72 14.94
C PRO A 40 2.76 10.83 16.10
N CYS A 41 3.80 10.02 15.88
CA CYS A 41 4.37 9.11 16.88
C CYS A 41 5.88 8.93 16.66
N ASN A 42 6.66 8.80 17.73
CA ASN A 42 8.11 8.60 17.67
C ASN A 42 8.48 7.13 17.38
N VAL A 43 8.11 6.63 16.20
CA VAL A 43 8.30 5.21 15.82
C VAL A 43 9.77 4.80 15.92
N SER A 44 10.69 5.55 15.31
CA SER A 44 12.13 5.24 15.29
C SER A 44 12.79 5.19 16.66
N GLN A 45 12.22 5.90 17.65
CA GLN A 45 12.73 5.91 19.02
C GLN A 45 12.36 4.62 19.77
N TYR A 46 11.14 4.12 19.58
CA TYR A 46 10.57 3.06 20.42
C TYR A 46 10.42 1.71 19.71
N PHE A 47 10.12 1.71 18.41
CA PHE A 47 9.94 0.49 17.62
C PHE A 47 11.22 0.21 16.83
N LYS A 48 12.03 -0.72 17.33
CA LYS A 48 13.34 -1.06 16.76
C LYS A 48 13.39 -2.55 16.38
N PRO A 49 12.89 -2.90 15.19
CA PRO A 49 13.04 -4.25 14.63
C PRO A 49 14.50 -4.71 14.63
N LYS A 50 14.73 -5.98 14.94
CA LYS A 50 16.04 -6.62 14.88
C LYS A 50 15.95 -7.88 14.04
N LEU A 51 16.88 -8.06 13.11
CA LEU A 51 17.02 -9.31 12.36
C LEU A 51 17.37 -10.45 13.32
N LYS A 52 16.69 -11.59 13.15
CA LYS A 52 16.96 -12.81 13.92
C LYS A 52 18.04 -13.70 13.31
N GLY A 53 18.48 -13.40 12.08
CA GLY A 53 19.42 -14.24 11.34
C GLY A 53 18.83 -15.59 10.90
N MET A 54 17.49 -15.68 10.86
CA MET A 54 16.76 -16.84 10.36
C MET A 54 15.87 -16.43 9.19
N GLU A 55 15.64 -17.36 8.28
CA GLU A 55 14.73 -17.20 7.15
C GLU A 55 13.67 -18.28 7.18
N ILE A 56 12.43 -17.91 6.88
CA ILE A 56 11.29 -18.83 6.77
C ILE A 56 10.65 -18.55 5.42
N ASP A 57 10.46 -19.59 4.60
CA ASP A 57 9.92 -19.46 3.24
C ASP A 57 10.71 -18.51 2.31
N GLY A 58 12.00 -18.29 2.59
CA GLY A 58 12.86 -17.33 1.87
C GLY A 58 12.65 -15.88 2.31
N LEU A 59 12.00 -15.66 3.46
CA LEU A 59 11.74 -14.37 4.05
C LEU A 59 12.55 -14.22 5.35
N ALA A 60 13.40 -13.20 5.42
CA ALA A 60 14.19 -12.89 6.60
C ALA A 60 13.28 -12.48 7.76
N VAL A 61 13.46 -13.10 8.92
CA VAL A 61 12.62 -12.83 10.09
C VAL A 61 13.24 -11.73 10.94
N GLU A 62 12.40 -10.74 11.23
CA GLU A 62 12.64 -9.66 12.15
C GLU A 62 11.85 -9.88 13.45
N GLU A 63 12.35 -9.36 14.56
CA GLU A 63 11.64 -9.33 15.84
C GLU A 63 11.58 -7.90 16.38
N ALA A 64 10.42 -7.52 16.89
CA ALA A 64 10.20 -6.29 17.63
C ALA A 64 9.25 -6.55 18.79
N HIS A 65 9.12 -5.57 19.68
CA HIS A 65 8.14 -5.63 20.76
C HIS A 65 7.25 -4.40 20.70
N PHE A 66 5.94 -4.61 20.81
CA PHE A 66 4.98 -3.52 20.89
C PHE A 66 4.09 -3.73 22.12
N ARG A 67 4.09 -2.74 23.03
CA ARG A 67 3.34 -2.81 24.31
C ARG A 67 3.65 -4.09 25.12
N GLY A 68 4.91 -4.51 25.13
CA GLY A 68 5.36 -5.71 25.85
C GLY A 68 5.04 -7.03 25.17
N ARG A 69 4.44 -7.03 23.97
CA ARG A 69 4.15 -8.24 23.20
C ARG A 69 5.19 -8.44 22.10
N LYS A 70 5.67 -9.67 21.95
CA LYS A 70 6.63 -10.05 20.91
C LYS A 70 5.90 -10.09 19.57
N LEU A 71 6.50 -9.42 18.60
CA LEU A 71 6.08 -9.46 17.21
C LEU A 71 7.20 -10.10 16.39
N GLN A 72 6.83 -10.97 15.45
CA GLN A 72 7.73 -11.45 14.43
C GLN A 72 7.26 -10.94 13.08
N GLY A 73 8.18 -10.47 12.26
CA GLY A 73 7.86 -9.79 11.02
C GLY A 73 8.78 -10.16 9.87
N THR A 74 8.37 -9.78 8.68
CA THR A 74 9.17 -9.86 7.46
C THR A 74 8.95 -8.61 6.63
N THR A 75 10.04 -8.11 6.05
CA THR A 75 9.99 -7.00 5.09
C THR A 75 9.75 -7.56 3.69
N ILE A 76 8.61 -7.20 3.10
CA ILE A 76 8.22 -7.57 1.74
C ILE A 76 8.44 -6.39 0.79
N SER A 77 8.95 -6.69 -0.39
CA SER A 77 9.02 -5.73 -1.50
C SER A 77 7.71 -5.77 -2.29
N LEU A 78 7.23 -4.61 -2.74
CA LEU A 78 6.12 -4.55 -3.69
C LEU A 78 6.55 -5.20 -5.02
N PRO A 79 5.62 -5.84 -5.77
CA PRO A 79 5.94 -6.44 -7.06
C PRO A 79 6.48 -5.42 -8.06
N ASN A 80 7.27 -5.89 -9.04
CA ASN A 80 7.83 -5.02 -10.07
C ASN A 80 6.72 -4.29 -10.83
N GLY A 81 6.94 -3.02 -11.15
CA GLY A 81 5.93 -2.15 -11.79
C GLY A 81 4.93 -1.52 -10.81
N TYR A 82 4.92 -1.90 -9.53
CA TYR A 82 4.05 -1.31 -8.51
C TYR A 82 4.79 -0.35 -7.58
N ALA A 83 4.04 0.58 -7.02
CA ALA A 83 4.53 1.55 -6.03
C ALA A 83 3.47 1.80 -4.97
N GLY A 84 3.92 1.96 -3.72
CA GLY A 84 3.08 2.35 -2.60
C GLY A 84 3.08 3.87 -2.44
N PHE A 85 1.91 4.45 -2.16
CA PHE A 85 1.74 5.88 -1.95
C PHE A 85 0.97 6.13 -0.65
N VAL A 86 1.40 7.12 0.12
CA VAL A 86 0.63 7.66 1.24
C VAL A 86 -0.07 8.92 0.74
N LEU A 87 -1.39 8.90 0.69
CA LEU A 87 -2.22 9.98 0.17
C LEU A 87 -2.88 10.74 1.33
N VAL A 88 -2.98 12.06 1.19
CA VAL A 88 -3.73 12.94 2.11
C VAL A 88 -4.77 13.71 1.34
N LYS A 89 -5.97 13.84 1.90
CA LYS A 89 -7.04 14.63 1.30
C LYS A 89 -6.77 16.13 1.48
N ASN A 90 -6.86 16.89 0.38
CA ASN A 90 -6.72 18.34 0.39
C ASN A 90 -8.02 19.00 0.85
N ASN A 91 -8.01 19.56 2.05
CA ASN A 91 -9.16 20.26 2.63
C ASN A 91 -9.11 21.78 2.37
N SER A 92 -8.45 22.24 1.31
CA SER A 92 -8.15 23.65 1.03
C SER A 92 -9.37 24.55 0.73
N GLY A 93 -10.61 24.06 0.86
CA GLY A 93 -11.85 24.80 0.57
C GLY A 93 -12.51 25.54 1.73
N LYS A 94 -11.89 25.71 2.91
CA LYS A 94 -12.55 26.34 4.08
C LYS A 94 -11.84 27.56 4.65
N ARG A 95 -11.51 28.56 3.83
CA ARG A 95 -11.40 29.97 4.28
C ARG A 95 -11.71 30.91 3.11
N LYS A 96 -12.99 31.23 2.89
CA LYS A 96 -13.55 32.58 2.67
C LYS A 96 -14.86 32.51 1.87
N ALA A 97 -15.85 33.23 2.41
CA ALA A 97 -17.10 33.71 1.82
C ALA A 97 -18.22 32.69 1.57
N TYR A 98 -19.40 33.12 2.00
CA TYR A 98 -20.71 32.54 1.76
C TYR A 98 -20.93 32.31 0.27
N ASP A 99 -21.01 31.06 -0.17
CA ASP A 99 -21.92 30.68 -1.25
C ASP A 99 -22.24 29.20 -1.18
N VAL A 100 -23.52 28.90 -1.38
CA VAL A 100 -24.12 27.58 -1.24
C VAL A 100 -23.79 26.75 -2.48
N SER A 101 -22.69 26.00 -2.43
CA SER A 101 -22.54 24.76 -3.19
C SER A 101 -21.70 23.78 -2.37
N GLU A 102 -22.31 22.69 -1.91
CA GLU A 102 -21.67 21.59 -1.20
C GLU A 102 -20.78 20.76 -2.15
N GLY A 103 -19.66 21.35 -2.60
CA GLY A 103 -18.60 20.65 -3.31
C GLY A 103 -17.46 20.31 -2.36
N ASN A 104 -17.54 19.18 -1.66
CA ASN A 104 -16.37 18.65 -0.95
C ASN A 104 -15.34 18.23 -2.02
N SER A 105 -14.35 19.08 -2.32
CA SER A 105 -13.34 18.77 -3.34
C SER A 105 -12.66 17.43 -2.99
N ASN A 106 -12.83 16.42 -3.84
CA ASN A 106 -12.25 15.08 -3.64
C ASN A 106 -10.84 15.04 -4.22
N ASP A 107 -10.02 15.98 -3.79
CA ASP A 107 -8.62 16.11 -4.22
C ASP A 107 -7.71 15.47 -3.19
N TRP A 108 -6.77 14.65 -3.67
CA TRP A 108 -5.78 13.96 -2.87
C TRP A 108 -4.38 14.30 -3.35
N GLU A 109 -3.44 14.39 -2.43
CA GLU A 109 -2.03 14.61 -2.73
C GLU A 109 -1.16 13.51 -2.13
N MET A 110 -0.11 13.14 -2.86
CA MET A 110 0.91 12.22 -2.37
C MET A 110 1.81 12.92 -1.33
N LYS A 111 1.87 12.36 -0.12
CA LYS A 111 2.83 12.78 0.93
C LYS A 111 4.10 11.95 0.95
N ALA A 112 4.03 10.67 0.59
CA ALA A 112 5.19 9.79 0.61
C ALA A 112 5.04 8.63 -0.38
N LYS A 113 6.17 8.03 -0.74
CA LYS A 113 6.26 6.81 -1.55
C LYS A 113 7.02 5.72 -0.79
N PHE A 114 6.68 4.46 -1.02
CA PHE A 114 7.44 3.30 -0.56
C PHE A 114 7.38 2.16 -1.58
N ASP A 115 8.37 1.29 -1.54
CA ASP A 115 8.43 0.03 -2.31
C ASP A 115 8.61 -1.20 -1.42
N LYS A 116 8.70 -1.01 -0.10
CA LYS A 116 8.83 -2.06 0.92
C LYS A 116 7.94 -1.78 2.12
N LEU A 117 7.40 -2.84 2.71
CA LEU A 117 6.53 -2.83 3.88
C LEU A 117 6.94 -3.98 4.80
N THR A 118 7.02 -3.74 6.12
CA THR A 118 7.21 -4.82 7.08
C THR A 118 5.85 -5.29 7.61
N TYR A 119 5.54 -6.56 7.39
CA TYR A 119 4.35 -7.22 7.90
C TYR A 119 4.67 -7.97 9.20
N TRP A 120 3.84 -7.82 10.22
CA TRP A 120 4.06 -8.35 11.57
C TRP A 120 2.92 -9.27 12.02
N ASN A 121 3.28 -10.39 12.63
CA ASN A 121 2.41 -11.30 13.35
C ASN A 121 2.72 -11.32 14.86
N HIS A 122 1.76 -11.77 15.65
CA HIS A 122 1.91 -11.91 17.10
C HIS A 122 2.47 -13.29 17.44
N ASP A 123 3.61 -13.33 18.14
CA ASP A 123 4.29 -14.55 18.61
C ASP A 123 4.68 -15.62 17.58
N THR A 124 4.25 -15.50 16.32
CA THR A 124 4.54 -16.42 15.22
C THR A 124 5.20 -15.69 14.06
N PRO A 125 6.13 -16.33 13.33
CA PRO A 125 6.69 -15.75 12.12
C PRO A 125 5.61 -15.65 11.02
N PRO A 126 5.65 -14.61 10.17
CA PRO A 126 4.84 -14.57 8.98
C PRO A 126 5.09 -15.75 8.04
N SER A 127 4.04 -16.19 7.35
CA SER A 127 4.05 -17.28 6.38
C SER A 127 3.42 -16.83 5.06
N LYS A 128 3.80 -17.48 3.95
CA LYS A 128 3.16 -17.25 2.63
C LYS A 128 1.64 -17.49 2.63
N ASP A 129 1.12 -18.22 3.62
CA ASP A 129 -0.30 -18.49 3.77
C ASP A 129 -1.09 -17.36 4.45
N ASP A 130 -0.40 -16.36 5.02
CA ASP A 130 -1.05 -15.24 5.70
C ASP A 130 -1.93 -14.45 4.73
N PRO A 131 -3.19 -14.11 5.09
CA PRO A 131 -4.13 -13.46 4.17
C PRO A 131 -3.59 -12.18 3.55
N PHE A 132 -2.84 -11.39 4.33
CA PHE A 132 -2.22 -10.17 3.84
C PHE A 132 -1.16 -10.46 2.77
N LEU A 133 -0.29 -11.44 3.00
CA LEU A 133 0.74 -11.83 2.02
C LEU A 133 0.11 -12.46 0.78
N ARG A 134 -0.89 -13.32 0.94
CA ARG A 134 -1.65 -13.89 -0.17
C ARG A 134 -2.36 -12.85 -1.02
N SER A 135 -2.73 -11.70 -0.45
CA SER A 135 -3.34 -10.61 -1.24
C SER A 135 -2.42 -10.08 -2.35
N PHE A 136 -1.10 -10.23 -2.20
CA PHE A 136 -0.14 -9.82 -3.23
C PHE A 136 -0.18 -10.72 -4.47
N HIS A 137 -0.70 -11.96 -4.37
CA HIS A 137 -0.92 -12.79 -5.56
C HIS A 137 -1.93 -12.18 -6.52
N TRP A 138 -2.81 -11.27 -6.04
CA TRP A 138 -3.76 -10.57 -6.88
C TRP A 138 -3.09 -9.76 -7.99
N PHE A 139 -1.89 -9.21 -7.75
CA PHE A 139 -1.19 -8.42 -8.76
C PHE A 139 -0.94 -9.22 -10.04
N THR A 140 -0.36 -10.43 -9.92
CA THR A 140 -0.10 -11.32 -11.05
C THR A 140 -1.40 -11.82 -11.70
N VAL A 141 -2.41 -12.16 -10.89
CA VAL A 141 -3.71 -12.62 -11.41
C VAL A 141 -4.40 -11.51 -12.21
N ALA A 142 -4.42 -10.28 -11.69
CA ALA A 142 -5.03 -9.13 -12.34
C ALA A 142 -4.30 -8.77 -13.64
N GLU A 143 -2.97 -8.83 -13.65
CA GLU A 143 -2.17 -8.61 -14.86
C GLU A 143 -2.53 -9.62 -15.97
N ALA A 144 -2.59 -10.91 -15.63
CA ALA A 144 -2.94 -11.96 -16.58
C ALA A 144 -4.39 -11.82 -17.10
N LEU A 145 -5.34 -11.52 -16.21
CA LEU A 145 -6.76 -11.39 -16.56
C LEU A 145 -7.06 -10.20 -17.47
N HIS A 146 -6.40 -9.06 -17.23
CA HIS A 146 -6.68 -7.81 -17.95
C HIS A 146 -5.66 -7.54 -19.07
N LYS A 147 -4.77 -8.49 -19.36
CA LYS A 147 -3.85 -8.40 -20.50
C LYS A 147 -4.66 -8.30 -21.78
N GLN A 148 -4.41 -7.25 -22.57
CA GLN A 148 -5.07 -7.09 -23.87
C GLN A 148 -4.73 -8.27 -24.79
N VAL A 149 -5.75 -8.84 -25.42
CA VAL A 149 -5.61 -9.90 -26.41
C VAL A 149 -5.16 -9.27 -27.74
N LYS A 150 -4.03 -9.73 -28.28
CA LYS A 150 -3.55 -9.31 -29.60
C LYS A 150 -4.06 -10.25 -30.68
N ALA A 151 -4.07 -9.77 -31.93
CA ALA A 151 -4.43 -10.60 -33.08
C ALA A 151 -3.51 -11.83 -33.21
N GLU A 152 -2.24 -11.71 -32.82
CA GLU A 152 -1.27 -12.82 -32.79
C GLU A 152 -1.67 -13.93 -31.81
N ASP A 153 -2.25 -13.58 -30.66
CA ASP A 153 -2.69 -14.54 -29.65
C ASP A 153 -3.88 -15.36 -30.18
N LEU A 154 -4.79 -14.74 -30.93
CA LEU A 154 -5.92 -15.41 -31.58
C LEU A 154 -5.48 -16.37 -32.68
N ALA A 155 -4.53 -15.96 -33.52
CA ALA A 155 -3.98 -16.81 -34.58
C ALA A 155 -3.25 -18.05 -34.01
N THR A 156 -2.64 -17.92 -32.83
CA THR A 156 -1.97 -19.04 -32.15
C THR A 156 -2.97 -20.06 -31.60
N ILE A 157 -4.15 -19.62 -31.16
CA ILE A 157 -5.24 -20.50 -30.70
C ILE A 157 -5.80 -21.31 -31.89
N ASP A 158 -6.03 -20.67 -33.03
CA ASP A 158 -6.53 -21.36 -34.23
C ASP A 158 -5.54 -22.42 -34.74
N ALA A 159 -4.23 -22.15 -34.67
CA ALA A 159 -3.20 -23.11 -35.05
C ALA A 159 -3.03 -24.27 -34.05
N ALA A 160 -3.37 -24.07 -32.76
CA ALA A 160 -3.30 -25.11 -31.73
C ALA A 160 -4.54 -26.01 -31.69
N LEU A 161 -5.64 -25.57 -32.29
CA LEU A 161 -6.91 -26.31 -32.40
C LEU A 161 -7.06 -27.07 -33.73
N ALA A 162 -6.14 -26.88 -34.68
CA ALA A 162 -6.05 -27.59 -35.96
C ALA A 162 -5.14 -28.82 -35.85
#